data_AF-A0A7C3C778-F1
#
_entry.id   AF-A0A7C3C778-F1
#
_cell.length_a   1.000
_cell.length_b   1.000
_cell.length_c   1.000
_cell.angle_alpha   90.00
_cell.angle_beta   90.00
_cell.angle_gamma   90.00
#
_symmetry.space_group_name_H-M   'P 1'
#
loop_
_entity.id
_entity.type
_entity.pdbx_description
1 polymer ?
#
loop_
_entity_poly.entity_id
_entity_poly.type
_entity_poly.pdbx_seq_one_letter_code
_entity_poly.pdbx_strand_id
1 'polypeptide(L)' 'GRGIAWLDTGTHKSLVQASQFIEVIEDRQGLKIGCIEEIAWDMGFIDNEQLEKLGHKYIKSGYGEYLLRLLK' A
#
# COMPACT_ATOMS: atom_id res chain seq x y z
N GLY A 1 -3.72 16.72 -15.37
CA GLY A 1 -4.37 16.31 -16.64
C GLY A 1 -5.24 15.09 -16.40
N ARG A 2 -6.09 14.69 -17.36
CA ARG A 2 -7.12 13.63 -17.22
C ARG A 2 -6.61 12.20 -16.89
N GLY A 3 -5.30 11.97 -16.83
CA GLY A 3 -4.71 10.68 -16.47
C GLY A 3 -4.44 10.50 -14.97
N ILE A 4 -4.80 11.48 -14.14
CA ILE A 4 -4.61 11.45 -12.69
C ILE A 4 -5.98 11.25 -12.04
N ALA A 5 -6.07 10.29 -11.13
CA ALA A 5 -7.23 10.11 -10.27
C ALA A 5 -7.10 11.03 -9.05
N TRP A 6 -8.10 11.89 -8.84
CA TRP A 6 -8.29 12.64 -7.59
C TRP A 6 -9.65 12.26 -7.03
N LEU A 7 -9.64 11.64 -5.85
CA LEU A 7 -10.82 11.02 -5.25
C LEU A 7 -11.06 11.67 -3.88
N ASP A 8 -12.32 11.97 -3.57
CA ASP A 8 -12.74 12.42 -2.25
C ASP A 8 -13.46 11.30 -1.51
N THR A 9 -13.45 11.35 -0.18
CA THR A 9 -14.18 10.44 0.70
C THR A 9 -15.27 11.17 1.51
N GLY A 10 -15.77 12.30 0.98
CA GLY A 10 -16.70 13.20 1.68
C GLY A 10 -18.13 12.68 1.82
N THR A 11 -18.48 11.60 1.13
CA THR A 11 -19.78 10.92 1.27
C THR A 11 -19.58 9.41 1.35
N HIS A 12 -20.56 8.68 1.90
CA HIS A 12 -20.52 7.21 1.90
C HIS A 12 -20.33 6.64 0.49
N LYS A 13 -20.93 7.25 -0.53
CA LYS A 13 -20.80 6.81 -1.91
C LYS A 13 -19.40 7.08 -2.47
N SER A 14 -18.86 8.28 -2.28
CA SER A 14 -17.53 8.64 -2.78
C SER A 14 -16.43 7.84 -2.08
N LEU A 15 -16.59 7.54 -0.79
CA LEU A 15 -15.71 6.62 -0.05
C LEU A 15 -15.70 5.21 -0.67
N VAL A 16 -16.87 4.61 -0.92
CA VAL A 16 -16.94 3.26 -1.53
C VAL A 16 -16.29 3.25 -2.91
N GLN A 17 -16.53 4.29 -3.72
CA GLN A 17 -15.92 4.41 -5.05
C GLN A 17 -14.40 4.56 -4.97
N ALA A 18 -13.89 5.32 -4.00
CA ALA A 18 -12.47 5.47 -3.78
C ALA A 18 -11.81 4.14 -3.36
N SER A 19 -12.43 3.42 -2.42
CA SER A 19 -11.95 2.11 -1.98
C SER A 19 -11.90 1.10 -3.13
N GLN A 20 -12.96 1.01 -3.94
CA GLN A 20 -13.01 0.12 -5.10
C GLN A 20 -11.95 0.48 -6.15
N PHE A 21 -11.70 1.77 -6.37
CA PHE A 21 -10.66 2.22 -7.29
C PHE A 21 -9.28 1.74 -6.84
N ILE A 22 -8.96 1.90 -5.54
CA ILE A 22 -7.68 1.45 -4.98
C ILE A 22 -7.55 -0.08 -5.09
N GLU A 23 -8.57 -0.83 -4.66
CA GLU A 23 -8.59 -2.30 -4.69
C GLU A 23 -8.27 -2.85 -6.09
N VAL A 24 -8.94 -2.34 -7.13
CA VAL A 24 -8.72 -2.81 -8.51
C VAL A 24 -7.30 -2.53 -9.01
N ILE A 25 -6.72 -1.38 -8.64
CA ILE A 25 -5.35 -1.04 -9.07
C ILE A 25 -4.33 -1.92 -8.34
N GLU A 26 -4.48 -2.10 -7.03
CA GLU A 26 -3.58 -2.95 -6.24
C GLU A 26 -3.60 -4.39 -6.74
N ASP A 27 -4.78 -4.96 -6.98
CA ASP A 27 -4.94 -6.33 -7.47
C ASP A 27 -4.32 -6.53 -8.85
N ARG A 28 -4.35 -5.51 -9.71
CA ARG A 28 -3.82 -5.58 -11.07
C ARG A 28 -2.31 -5.40 -11.13
N GLN A 29 -1.75 -4.56 -10.27
CA GLN A 29 -0.32 -4.23 -10.28
C GLN A 29 0.50 -5.07 -9.29
N GLY A 30 -0.15 -5.65 -8.27
CA GLY A 30 0.54 -6.36 -7.19
C GLY A 30 1.30 -5.45 -6.23
N LEU A 31 1.06 -4.13 -6.31
CA LEU A 31 1.64 -3.09 -5.47
C LEU A 31 0.59 -2.50 -4.54
N LYS A 32 1.01 -1.95 -3.40
CA LYS A 32 0.11 -1.28 -2.45
C LYS A 32 0.17 0.24 -2.61
N ILE A 33 -0.99 0.88 -2.68
CA ILE A 33 -1.08 2.35 -2.77
C ILE A 33 -1.11 2.93 -1.36
N GLY A 34 -0.19 3.86 -1.08
CA GLY A 34 -0.13 4.51 0.23
C GLY A 34 0.52 3.66 1.32
N CYS A 35 1.35 2.66 0.95
CA CYS A 35 2.19 1.91 1.88
C CYS A 35 3.29 2.81 2.45
N ILE A 36 3.16 3.23 3.71
CA ILE A 36 4.13 4.13 4.33
C ILE A 36 5.46 3.44 4.64
N GLU A 37 5.43 2.13 4.94
CA GLU A 37 6.63 1.33 5.24
C GLU A 37 7.52 1.16 4.01
N GLU A 38 6.92 0.90 2.84
CA GLU A 38 7.63 0.83 1.56
C GLU A 38 8.30 2.17 1.24
N ILE A 39 7.55 3.27 1.34
CA ILE A 39 8.11 4.61 1.09
C ILE A 39 9.23 4.93 2.09
N ALA A 40 9.06 4.61 3.37
CA ALA A 40 10.09 4.84 4.39
C ALA A 40 11.36 4.03 4.11
N TRP A 41 11.23 2.81 3.60
CA TRP A 41 12.34 1.97 3.20
C TRP A 41 13.03 2.49 1.93
N ASP A 42 12.27 2.82 0.89
CA ASP A 42 12.78 3.41 -0.36
C ASP A 42 13.53 4.73 -0.12
N MET A 43 13.06 5.53 0.84
CA MET A 43 13.69 6.78 1.25
C MET A 43 14.89 6.58 2.21
N GLY A 44 15.16 5.34 2.64
CA GLY A 44 16.26 5.01 3.56
C GLY A 44 16.02 5.46 5.01
N PHE A 45 14.78 5.75 5.40
CA PHE A 45 14.42 6.04 6.79
C PHE A 45 14.39 4.79 7.66
N ILE A 46 14.16 3.62 7.04
CA ILE A 46 14.31 2.32 7.69
C ILE A 46 15.14 1.37 6.81
N ASP A 47 15.83 0.43 7.46
CA ASP A 47 16.64 -0.59 6.78
C ASP A 47 15.86 -1.90 6.54
N ASN A 48 16.53 -2.86 5.90
CA ASN A 48 15.94 -4.16 5.55
C ASN A 48 15.47 -4.94 6.80
N GLU A 49 16.22 -4.90 7.90
CA GLU A 49 15.88 -5.62 9.13
C GLU A 49 14.63 -5.01 9.78
N GLN A 50 14.53 -3.68 9.77
CA GLN A 50 13.36 -2.96 10.25
C GLN A 50 12.13 -3.24 9.38
N LEU A 51 12.27 -3.27 8.05
CA LEU A 51 11.17 -3.62 7.15
C LEU A 51 10.73 -5.08 7.33
N GLU A 52 11.67 -6.02 7.49
CA GLU A 52 11.38 -7.44 7.73
C GLU A 52 10.58 -7.63 9.02
N LYS A 53 10.98 -6.94 10.09
CA LYS A 53 10.26 -6.96 11.37
C LYS A 53 8.83 -6.46 11.23
N LEU A 54 8.60 -5.41 10.44
CA LEU A 54 7.25 -4.90 10.14
C LEU A 54 6.45 -5.91 9.30
N GLY A 55 7.09 -6.53 8.29
CA GLY A 55 6.50 -7.60 7.50
C GLY A 55 6.00 -8.76 8.34
N HIS A 56 6.83 -9.27 9.27
CA HIS A 56 6.40 -10.33 10.19
C HIS A 56 5.31 -9.90 11.16
N LYS A 57 5.34 -8.65 11.64
CA LYS A 57 4.29 -8.10 12.53
C LYS A 57 2.92 -8.11 11.86
N TYR A 58 2.84 -7.83 10.56
CA TYR A 58 1.59 -7.73 9.80
C TYR A 58 1.31 -8.95 8.92
N ILE A 59 1.99 -10.08 9.14
CA ILE A 59 1.87 -11.27 8.27
C ILE A 59 0.45 -11.81 8.15
N LYS A 60 -0.35 -11.69 9.21
CA LYS A 60 -1.72 -12.24 9.27
C LYS A 60 -2.74 -11.51 8.40
N SER A 61 -2.46 -10.28 7.94
CA SER A 61 -3.39 -9.49 7.12
C SER A 61 -3.09 -9.56 5.62
N GLY A 62 -2.11 -10.35 5.20
CA GLY A 62 -1.58 -10.33 3.82
C GLY A 62 -0.73 -9.10 3.49
N TYR A 63 -0.89 -7.99 4.23
CA TYR A 63 -0.04 -6.81 4.12
C TYR A 63 1.42 -7.11 4.47
N GLY A 64 1.66 -7.92 5.51
CA GLY A 64 3.01 -8.31 5.87
C GLY A 64 3.72 -9.13 4.79
N GLU A 65 2.98 -9.96 4.05
CA GLU A 65 3.52 -10.72 2.90
C GLU A 65 3.97 -9.79 1.78
N TYR A 66 3.24 -8.68 1.57
CA TYR A 66 3.65 -7.64 0.64
C TYR A 66 4.99 -7.02 1.06
N LEU A 67 5.13 -6.58 2.32
CA LEU A 67 6.37 -5.98 2.81
C LEU A 67 7.57 -6.93 2.69
N LEU A 68 7.39 -8.21 3.04
CA LEU A 68 8.45 -9.21 2.93
C LEU A 68 8.85 -9.53 1.47
N ARG A 69 7.93 -9.32 0.51
CA ARG A 69 8.21 -9.50 -0.91
C ARG A 69 9.06 -8.36 -1.49
N LEU A 70 9.03 -7.16 -0.89
CA LEU A 70 9.89 -6.04 -1.30
C LEU A 70 11.37 -6.30 -1.02
N LEU A 71 11.68 -7.12 -0.01
CA LEU A 71 13.04 -7.49 0.38
C LEU A 71 13.69 -8.57 -0.50
N LYS A 72 12.96 -9.12 -1.48
CA LYS A 72 13.43 -10.17 -2.38
C LYS A 72 13.88 -9.60 -3.71
#